data_AF-A0A6J3LSU6-F1
#
_entry.id   AF-A0A6J3LSU6-F1
#
_cell.length_a   1.000
_cell.length_b   1.000
_cell.length_c   1.000
_cell.angle_alpha   90.00
_cell.angle_beta   90.00
_cell.angle_gamma   90.00
#
_symmetry.space_group_name_H-M   'P 1'
#
loop_
_entity.id
_entity.type
_entity.pdbx_description
1 polymer ?
#
loop_
_entity_poly.entity_id
_entity_poly.type
_entity_poly.pdbx_seq_one_letter_code
_entity_poly.pdbx_strand_id
1 'polypeptide(L)' 'SYLSLQWLRLVFDPQTRDRAGQRPRVLICDGFGTHETLEVLEFALQHQIILCRLPSHTSHKLQPCDISIFGPLKGAYRD' A
#
# COMPACT_ATOMS: atom_id res chain seq x y z
N SER A 1 0.66 -9.56 -8.25
CA SER A 1 1.92 -9.46 -9.05
C SER A 1 3.07 -9.96 -8.21
N TYR A 2 4.06 -10.61 -8.83
CA TYR A 2 5.30 -11.04 -8.17
C TYR A 2 5.94 -9.91 -7.35
N LEU A 3 6.02 -8.70 -7.92
CA LEU A 3 6.61 -7.54 -7.24
C LEU A 3 5.80 -7.10 -6.02
N SER A 4 4.46 -7.04 -6.12
CA SER A 4 3.60 -6.65 -5.00
C SER A 4 3.74 -7.62 -3.82
N LEU A 5 3.80 -8.92 -4.09
CA LEU A 5 4.01 -9.93 -3.07
C LEU A 5 5.41 -9.84 -2.45
N GLN A 6 6.46 -9.66 -3.26
CA GLN A 6 7.83 -9.48 -2.75
C GLN A 6 7.94 -8.25 -1.87
N TRP A 7 7.35 -7.13 -2.27
CA TRP A 7 7.36 -5.92 -1.46
C TRP A 7 6.61 -6.09 -0.13
N LEU A 8 5.43 -6.73 -0.15
CA LEU A 8 4.69 -7.07 1.06
C LEU A 8 5.52 -7.91 2.04
N ARG A 9 6.21 -8.93 1.51
CA ARG A 9 7.03 -9.88 2.29
C ARG A 9 8.31 -9.28 2.83
N LEU A 10 9.03 -8.53 2.01
CA LEU A 10 10.39 -8.09 2.30
C LEU A 10 10.43 -6.70 2.93
N VAL A 11 9.38 -5.89 2.76
CA VAL A 11 9.36 -4.48 3.16
C VAL A 11 8.21 -4.21 4.13
N PHE A 12 6.97 -4.33 3.67
CA PHE A 12 5.82 -3.87 4.45
C PHE A 12 5.63 -4.65 5.75
N ASP A 13 5.60 -5.99 5.69
CA ASP A 13 5.40 -6.80 6.90
C ASP A 13 6.52 -6.60 7.93
N PRO A 14 7.83 -6.74 7.58
CA PRO A 14 8.91 -6.53 8.54
C PRO A 14 8.95 -5.13 9.16
N GLN A 15 8.64 -4.08 8.39
CA GLN A 15 8.72 -2.69 8.88
C GLN A 15 7.54 -2.27 9.76
N THR A 16 6.41 -2.99 9.68
CA THR A 16 5.18 -2.60 10.37
C THR A 16 4.77 -3.54 11.50
N ARG A 17 5.21 -4.81 11.45
CA ARG A 17 4.78 -5.87 12.39
C ARG A 17 5.02 -5.50 13.85
N ASP A 18 6.26 -5.13 14.17
CA ASP A 18 6.65 -4.83 15.55
C ASP A 18 5.99 -3.53 16.04
N ARG A 19 5.81 -2.55 15.14
CA ARG A 19 5.13 -1.28 15.43
C ARG A 19 3.64 -1.49 15.72
N ALA A 20 3.02 -2.46 15.05
CA ALA A 20 1.62 -2.79 15.24
C ALA A 20 1.37 -3.52 16.56
N GLY A 21 2.33 -4.34 17.01
CA GLY A 21 2.23 -5.08 18.27
C GLY A 21 1.01 -6.00 18.29
N GLN A 22 0.95 -6.94 17.32
CA GLN A 22 -0.16 -7.90 17.12
C GLN A 22 -1.52 -7.31 16.69
N ARG A 23 -1.62 -5.98 16.54
CA ARG A 23 -2.82 -5.36 15.99
C ARG A 23 -2.87 -5.50 14.47
N PRO A 24 -4.08 -5.60 13.87
CA PRO A 24 -4.23 -5.56 12.43
C PRO A 24 -3.67 -4.27 11.83
N ARG A 25 -3.11 -4.38 10.62
CA ARG A 25 -2.49 -3.27 9.89
C ARG A 25 -3.27 -3.01 8.62
N VAL A 26 -3.60 -1.76 8.32
CA VAL A 26 -4.29 -1.41 7.09
C VAL A 26 -3.26 -0.99 6.04
N LEU A 27 -3.25 -1.66 4.89
CA LEU A 27 -2.51 -1.23 3.71
C LEU A 27 -3.50 -0.64 2.71
N ILE A 28 -3.38 0.67 2.48
CA ILE A 28 -4.21 1.39 1.52
C ILE A 28 -3.54 1.28 0.15
N CYS A 29 -4.22 0.64 -0.80
CA CYS A 29 -3.75 0.47 -2.17
C CYS A 29 -4.55 1.33 -3.13
N ASP A 30 -3.91 1.73 -4.23
CA ASP A 30 -4.64 2.25 -5.37
C ASP A 30 -5.44 1.13 -6.07
N GLY A 31 -6.26 1.50 -7.04
CA GLY A 31 -7.10 0.55 -7.77
C GLY A 31 -6.33 -0.38 -8.70
N PHE A 32 -4.99 -0.46 -8.63
CA PHE A 32 -4.19 -1.24 -9.56
C PHE A 32 -4.34 -2.75 -9.27
N GLY A 33 -4.90 -3.48 -10.23
CA GLY A 33 -5.31 -4.90 -10.04
C GLY A 33 -4.18 -5.86 -9.69
N THR A 34 -2.91 -5.45 -9.80
CA THR A 34 -1.78 -6.30 -9.40
C THR A 34 -1.65 -6.51 -7.89
N HIS A 35 -2.36 -5.72 -7.08
CA HIS A 35 -2.48 -5.88 -5.62
C HIS A 35 -3.49 -6.96 -5.21
N GLU A 36 -4.24 -7.53 -6.16
CA GLU A 36 -5.39 -8.40 -5.89
C GLU A 36 -5.16 -9.85 -6.36
N THR A 37 -3.91 -10.24 -6.59
CA THR A 37 -3.60 -11.66 -6.89
C THR A 37 -3.84 -12.52 -5.65
N LEU A 38 -4.25 -13.78 -5.84
CA LEU A 38 -4.58 -14.70 -4.75
C LEU A 38 -3.46 -14.79 -3.71
N GLU A 39 -2.21 -14.88 -4.15
CA GLU A 39 -1.04 -15.01 -3.27
C GLU A 39 -0.82 -13.77 -2.40
N VAL A 40 -1.21 -12.59 -2.90
CA VAL A 40 -1.14 -11.33 -2.13
C VAL A 40 -2.22 -11.31 -1.06
N LEU A 41 -3.44 -11.73 -1.41
CA LEU A 41 -4.57 -11.80 -0.49
C LEU A 41 -4.32 -12.83 0.63
N GLU A 42 -3.80 -14.01 0.28
CA GLU A 42 -3.44 -15.06 1.23
C GLU A 42 -2.36 -14.60 2.20
N PHE A 43 -1.29 -13.98 1.68
CA PHE A 43 -0.22 -13.44 2.51
C PHE A 43 -0.74 -12.36 3.46
N ALA A 44 -1.56 -11.43 2.94
CA ALA A 44 -2.12 -10.36 3.75
C ALA A 44 -3.00 -10.90 4.89
N LEU A 45 -3.86 -11.89 4.59
CA LEU A 45 -4.71 -12.54 5.58
C LEU A 45 -3.90 -13.23 6.67
N GLN A 46 -2.89 -14.02 6.30
CA GLN A 46 -2.02 -14.75 7.24
C GLN A 46 -1.26 -13.82 8.19
N HIS A 47 -0.95 -12.60 7.74
CA HIS A 47 -0.17 -11.63 8.50
C HIS A 47 -1.03 -10.54 9.15
N GLN A 48 -2.37 -10.68 9.24
CA GLN A 48 -3.26 -9.64 9.81
C GLN A 48 -3.11 -8.27 9.12
N ILE A 49 -2.92 -8.28 7.80
CA ILE A 49 -2.87 -7.08 6.95
C ILE A 49 -4.22 -6.97 6.24
N ILE A 50 -4.92 -5.86 6.50
CA ILE A 50 -6.18 -5.50 5.85
C ILE A 50 -5.85 -4.68 4.61
N LEU A 51 -6.15 -5.21 3.43
CA LEU A 51 -6.03 -4.48 2.18
C LEU A 51 -7.25 -3.58 1.99
N CYS A 52 -7.02 -2.27 1.89
CA CYS A 52 -8.06 -1.26 1.66
C CYS A 52 -7.84 -0.63 0.29
N ARG A 53 -8.73 -0.93 -0.66
CA ARG A 53 -8.66 -0.40 -2.02
C ARG A 53 -9.39 0.94 -2.11
N LEU A 54 -8.73 1.95 -2.66
CA LEU A 54 -9.40 3.21 -2.99
C LEU A 54 -10.28 3.08 -4.24
N PRO A 55 -11.43 3.79 -4.32
CA PRO A 55 -12.29 3.74 -5.50
C PRO A 55 -11.55 4.17 -6.76
N SER A 56 -11.90 3.56 -7.90
CA SER A 56 -11.31 3.94 -9.20
C SER A 56 -11.53 5.43 -9.50
N HIS A 57 -10.58 6.04 -10.22
CA HIS A 57 -10.60 7.45 -10.63
C HIS A 57 -10.62 8.48 -9.48
N THR A 58 -10.32 8.08 -8.24
CA THR A 58 -10.24 9.00 -7.10
C THR A 58 -8.82 9.37 -6.69
N SER A 59 -7.78 8.95 -7.41
CA SER A 59 -6.37 9.18 -7.03
C SER A 59 -6.07 10.65 -6.73
N HIS A 60 -6.51 11.55 -7.61
CA HIS A 60 -6.36 13.01 -7.47
C HIS A 60 -7.10 13.64 -6.27
N LYS A 61 -7.95 12.88 -5.57
CA LYS A 61 -8.71 13.36 -4.39
C LYS A 61 -8.39 12.59 -3.11
N LEU A 62 -8.10 11.29 -3.21
CA LEU A 62 -8.05 10.37 -2.08
C LEU A 62 -6.70 9.70 -1.88
N GLN A 63 -5.76 9.74 -2.85
CA GLN A 63 -4.44 9.17 -2.64
C GLN A 63 -3.57 10.13 -1.82
N PRO A 64 -3.25 9.79 -0.56
CA PRO A 64 -2.50 10.68 0.30
C PRO A 64 -1.10 10.95 -0.28
N CYS A 65 -0.46 9.92 -0.83
CA CYS A 65 0.86 10.06 -1.43
C CYS A 65 0.88 11.05 -2.60
N ASP A 66 -0.10 11.00 -3.50
CA ASP A 66 -0.16 11.90 -4.66
C ASP A 66 -0.36 13.36 -4.25
N ILE A 67 -1.19 13.60 -3.23
CA ILE A 67 -1.57 14.96 -2.82
C ILE A 67 -0.56 15.57 -1.85
N SER A 68 -0.11 14.82 -0.83
CA SER A 68 0.67 15.38 0.27
C SER A 68 2.18 15.18 0.14
N ILE A 69 2.64 14.06 -0.44
CA ILE A 69 4.07 13.74 -0.51
C ILE A 69 4.64 14.04 -1.89
N PHE A 70 4.07 13.43 -2.94
CA PHE A 70 4.58 13.52 -4.29
C PHE A 70 4.27 14.84 -4.98
N GLY A 71 3.17 15.52 -4.60
CA GLY A 71 2.83 16.85 -5.11
C GLY A 71 3.93 17.88 -4.82
N PRO A 72 4.25 18.16 -3.54
CA PRO A 72 5.34 19.07 -3.18
C PRO A 72 6.70 18.63 -3.72
N LEU A 73 6.99 17.33 -3.68
CA LEU A 73 8.25 16.79 -4.21
C LEU A 73 8.42 17.09 -5.71
N LYS A 74 7.38 16.87 -6.51
CA LYS A 74 7.41 17.20 -7.95
C LYS A 74 7.57 18.70 -8.20
N GLY A 75 7.04 19.55 -7.31
CA GLY A 75 7.27 21.00 -7.35
C GLY A 75 8.74 21.33 -7.18
N ALA A 76 9.36 20.86 -6.10
CA ALA A 76 10.77 21.13 -5.80
C ALA A 76 11.77 20.60 -6.83
N TYR A 77 11.42 19.54 -7.57
CA TYR A 77 12.26 18.98 -8.65
C TYR A 77 12.02 19.63 -10.02
N ARG A 78 11.00 20.50 -10.15
CA ARG A 78 10.73 21.27 -11.38
C ARG A 78 11.34 22.67 -11.36
N ASP A 79 11.69 23.16 -10.18
CA ASP A 79 12.49 24.38 -9.98
C ASP A 79 13.99 24.06 -10.15
#